data_AF-A0A2V8L4X1-F1
#
_entry.id   AF-A0A2V8L4X1-F1
#
_cell.length_a   1.000
_cell.length_b   1.000
_cell.length_c   1.000
_cell.angle_alpha   90.00
_cell.angle_beta   90.00
_cell.angle_gamma   90.00
#
_symmetry.space_group_name_H-M   'P 1'
#
loop_
_entity.id
_entity.type
_entity.pdbx_description
1 polymer ?
#
loop_
_entity_poly.entity_id
_entity_poly.type
_entity_poly.pdbx_seq_one_letter_code
_entity_poly.pdbx_strand_id
1 'polypeptide(L)'
;MRSNRLGFQDAAGFTILQIAIVVAIIAIFTSFALLTLSSTRASLHLQNSVRQLSSYLEKARLDAVRRHANSTVAFTSPSTYDITMDFSGSGAVTTRTYTFENGVGIISTPLPTLSFNWRGRTSACTVTFAVQNSRGEQSWVDVSDAGDVTVNSNVDVLPNASFATVNNNSDVQSTSVVTGSALHNNTVDCTGSSGAPGPPISGGGPGCLDSASPSSISIKKNGGGTAQIGVTATNTGTVSVLAPINLKVTPTNQTVAAGGTVNFSITSLNNTRGTFAVNFNTPCTTLTVLLTVTN
;
A
#
# COMPACT_ATOMS: atom_id res chain seq x y z
N MET A 1 38.40 59.61 46.87
CA MET A 1 37.50 58.50 47.22
C MET A 1 36.38 58.43 46.18
N ARG A 2 36.37 57.36 45.37
CA ARG A 2 35.45 57.15 44.23
C ARG A 2 34.17 56.50 44.76
N SER A 3 33.04 57.20 44.64
CA SER A 3 31.72 56.69 45.03
C SER A 3 31.19 55.73 43.96
N ASN A 4 31.12 54.44 44.28
CA ASN A 4 30.45 53.42 43.48
C ASN A 4 28.93 53.55 43.71
N ARG A 5 28.19 54.03 42.70
CA ARG A 5 26.73 53.92 42.66
C ARG A 5 26.36 52.47 42.33
N LEU A 6 25.85 51.75 43.33
CA LEU A 6 25.08 50.53 43.15
C LEU A 6 23.79 50.88 42.40
N GLY A 7 23.74 50.51 41.12
CA GLY A 7 22.51 50.55 40.34
C GLY A 7 21.57 49.46 40.83
N PHE A 8 20.51 49.84 41.53
CA PHE A 8 19.37 48.96 41.74
C PHE A 8 18.72 48.73 40.37
N GLN A 9 18.80 47.50 39.88
CA GLN A 9 18.04 47.08 38.70
C GLN A 9 16.55 47.16 39.06
N ASP A 10 15.82 48.02 38.36
CA ASP A 10 14.37 48.10 38.45
C ASP A 10 13.77 46.71 38.15
N ALA A 11 13.23 46.07 39.19
CA ALA A 11 12.44 44.86 39.07
C ALA A 11 11.06 45.24 38.51
N ALA A 12 10.99 45.45 37.19
CA ALA A 12 9.72 45.62 36.50
C ALA A 12 8.96 44.27 36.52
N GLY A 13 8.03 44.13 37.46
CA GLY A 13 7.15 42.97 37.55
C GLY A 13 6.20 42.87 36.36
N PHE A 14 5.93 41.64 35.89
CA PHE A 14 4.94 41.38 34.85
C PHE A 14 3.53 41.73 35.35
N THR A 15 2.74 42.38 34.50
CA THR A 15 1.34 42.67 34.86
C THR A 15 0.52 41.38 34.85
N ILE A 16 -0.46 41.27 35.75
CA ILE A 16 -1.38 40.11 35.80
C ILE A 16 -2.04 39.89 34.42
N LEU A 17 -2.33 40.97 33.71
CA LEU A 17 -2.90 40.94 32.37
C LEU A 17 -1.95 40.32 31.34
N GLN A 18 -0.64 40.62 31.41
CA GLN A 18 0.36 39.96 30.55
C GLN A 18 0.43 38.46 30.81
N ILE A 19 0.42 38.03 32.07
CA ILE A 19 0.41 36.59 32.42
C ILE A 19 -0.85 35.91 31.90
N ALA A 20 -2.02 36.54 32.03
CA ALA A 20 -3.29 36.00 31.52
C ALA A 20 -3.27 35.81 29.99
N ILE A 21 -2.71 36.76 29.24
CA ILE A 21 -2.55 36.64 27.78
C ILE A 21 -1.60 35.50 27.42
N VAL A 22 -0.48 35.35 28.13
CA VAL A 22 0.49 34.27 27.88
C VAL A 22 -0.16 32.90 28.12
N VAL A 23 -0.91 32.72 29.21
CA VAL A 23 -1.61 31.46 29.50
C VAL A 23 -2.65 31.15 28.41
N ALA A 24 -3.41 32.15 27.96
CA ALA A 24 -4.37 31.97 26.88
C ALA A 24 -3.71 31.52 25.58
N ILE A 25 -2.58 32.12 25.21
CA ILE A 25 -1.81 31.74 24.01
C ILE A 25 -1.28 30.29 24.15
N ILE A 26 -0.72 29.93 25.31
CA ILE A 26 -0.22 28.57 25.57
C ILE A 26 -1.34 27.54 25.46
N ALA A 27 -2.53 27.83 25.98
CA ALA A 27 -3.68 26.92 25.91
C ALA A 27 -4.11 26.62 24.45
N ILE A 28 -4.10 27.64 23.59
CA ILE A 28 -4.40 27.50 22.16
C ILE A 28 -3.34 26.62 21.48
N PHE A 29 -2.05 26.90 21.68
CA PHE A 29 -0.98 26.10 21.09
C PHE A 29 -0.97 24.65 21.58
N THR A 30 -1.24 24.43 22.87
CA THR A 30 -1.30 23.08 23.44
C THR A 30 -2.44 22.27 22.82
N SER A 31 -3.59 22.91 22.56
CA SER A 31 -4.74 22.27 21.92
C SER A 31 -4.41 21.79 20.50
N PHE A 32 -3.73 22.63 19.68
CA PHE A 32 -3.27 22.21 18.35
C PHE A 32 -2.23 21.10 18.41
N ALA A 33 -1.31 21.14 19.38
CA ALA A 33 -0.28 20.12 19.56
C ALA A 33 -0.85 18.73 19.91
N LEU A 34 -1.94 18.67 20.69
CA LEU A 34 -2.59 17.39 21.02
C LEU A 34 -3.25 16.73 19.79
N LEU A 35 -3.84 17.53 18.90
CA LEU A 35 -4.45 17.02 17.67
C LEU A 35 -3.40 16.41 16.73
N THR A 36 -2.26 17.09 16.53
CA THR A 36 -1.18 16.60 15.65
C THR A 36 -0.47 15.36 16.21
N LEU A 37 -0.39 15.22 17.54
CA LEU A 37 0.21 14.04 18.15
C LEU A 37 -0.63 12.78 17.93
N SER A 38 -1.97 12.91 17.97
CA SER A 38 -2.88 11.78 17.74
C SER A 38 -2.80 11.23 16.31
N SER A 39 -2.71 12.10 15.30
CA SER A 39 -2.57 11.70 13.90
C SER A 39 -1.25 10.99 13.62
N THR A 40 -0.17 11.49 14.22
CA THR A 40 1.18 10.95 14.01
C THR A 40 1.31 9.54 14.58
N ARG A 41 0.70 9.29 15.75
CA ARG A 41 0.73 7.95 16.38
C ARG A 41 0.09 6.88 15.50
N ALA A 42 -1.10 7.13 14.94
CA ALA A 42 -1.79 6.16 14.08
C ALA A 42 -0.99 5.82 12.81
N SER A 43 -0.28 6.79 12.23
CA SER A 43 0.57 6.57 11.06
C SER A 43 1.84 5.78 11.42
N LEU A 44 2.46 6.08 12.56
CA LEU A 44 3.61 5.33 13.07
C LEU A 44 3.25 3.87 13.36
N HIS A 45 2.08 3.62 13.97
CA HIS A 45 1.60 2.27 14.24
C HIS A 45 1.41 1.45 12.95
N LEU A 46 0.88 2.07 11.90
CA LEU A 46 0.75 1.45 10.58
C LEU A 46 2.11 1.08 9.99
N GLN A 47 3.05 2.03 9.97
CA GLN A 47 4.38 1.81 9.38
C GLN A 47 5.17 0.73 10.14
N ASN A 48 5.11 0.74 11.48
CA ASN A 48 5.76 -0.29 12.30
C ASN A 48 5.15 -1.67 12.05
N SER A 49 3.83 -1.76 12.04
CA SER A 49 3.09 -3.01 11.78
C SER A 49 3.45 -3.62 10.42
N VAL A 50 3.47 -2.79 9.38
CA VAL A 50 3.80 -3.22 8.02
C VAL A 50 5.27 -3.64 7.89
N ARG A 51 6.20 -2.90 8.51
CA ARG A 51 7.63 -3.24 8.52
C ARG A 51 7.90 -4.54 9.27
N GLN A 52 7.21 -4.79 10.38
CA GLN A 52 7.31 -6.05 11.11
C GLN A 52 6.78 -7.21 10.27
N LEU A 53 5.59 -7.04 9.66
CA LEU A 53 5.01 -8.03 8.77
C LEU A 53 5.96 -8.37 7.60
N SER A 54 6.50 -7.37 6.90
CA SER A 54 7.43 -7.63 5.78
C SER A 54 8.69 -8.36 6.23
N SER A 55 9.24 -8.00 7.39
CA SER A 55 10.39 -8.70 7.99
C SER A 55 10.07 -10.18 8.26
N TYR A 56 8.86 -10.48 8.72
CA TYR A 56 8.44 -11.85 8.96
C TYR A 56 8.15 -12.62 7.67
N LEU A 57 7.58 -11.98 6.64
CA LEU A 57 7.38 -12.59 5.33
C LEU A 57 8.71 -13.03 4.72
N GLU A 58 9.73 -12.15 4.74
CA GLU A 58 11.08 -12.50 4.29
C GLU A 58 11.70 -13.60 5.15
N LYS A 59 11.49 -13.58 6.46
CA LYS A 59 11.98 -14.64 7.35
C LYS A 59 11.33 -15.99 7.04
N ALA A 60 10.02 -16.02 6.80
CA ALA A 60 9.30 -17.24 6.42
C ALA A 60 9.81 -17.79 5.08
N ARG A 61 10.06 -16.91 4.10
CA ARG A 61 10.66 -17.26 2.81
C ARG A 61 12.06 -17.86 2.96
N LEU A 62 12.95 -17.18 3.68
CA LEU A 62 14.31 -17.65 3.92
C LEU A 62 14.31 -18.99 4.68
N ASP A 63 13.39 -19.18 5.62
CA ASP A 63 13.26 -20.44 6.34
C ASP A 63 12.79 -21.59 5.44
N ALA A 64 11.86 -21.34 4.51
CA ALA A 64 11.42 -22.32 3.53
C ALA A 64 12.59 -22.80 2.65
N VAL A 65 13.41 -21.84 2.17
CA VAL A 65 14.62 -22.12 1.39
C VAL A 65 15.65 -22.91 2.20
N ARG A 66 15.95 -22.44 3.41
CA ARG A 66 16.94 -23.07 4.30
C ARG A 66 16.58 -24.51 4.65
N ARG A 67 15.32 -24.79 4.97
CA ARG A 67 14.86 -26.14 5.36
C ARG A 67 14.52 -27.03 4.18
N HIS A 68 14.55 -26.50 2.97
CA HIS A 68 14.07 -27.19 1.78
C HIS A 68 12.63 -27.71 1.94
N ALA A 69 11.77 -26.92 2.58
CA ALA A 69 10.39 -27.28 2.93
C ALA A 69 9.50 -26.03 2.89
N ASN A 70 8.19 -26.18 3.08
CA ASN A 70 7.28 -25.05 3.01
C ASN A 70 7.25 -24.25 4.33
N SER A 71 6.95 -22.96 4.21
CA SER A 71 6.62 -22.04 5.32
C SER A 71 5.36 -21.24 4.94
N THR A 72 4.52 -20.92 5.91
CA THR A 72 3.24 -20.24 5.63
C THR A 72 3.02 -19.02 6.52
N VAL A 73 2.30 -18.03 5.97
CA VAL A 73 1.80 -16.86 6.68
C VAL A 73 0.31 -16.73 6.35
N ALA A 74 -0.55 -16.89 7.35
CA ALA A 74 -2.00 -16.90 7.17
C ALA A 74 -2.64 -15.81 8.03
N PHE A 75 -3.47 -14.95 7.44
CA PHE A 75 -4.24 -13.98 8.20
C PHE A 75 -5.47 -14.67 8.80
N THR A 76 -5.53 -14.71 10.14
CA THR A 76 -6.63 -15.37 10.87
C THR A 76 -7.75 -14.41 11.24
N SER A 77 -7.43 -13.11 11.33
CA SER A 77 -8.41 -12.03 11.49
C SER A 77 -7.87 -10.75 10.85
N PRO A 78 -8.68 -9.67 10.77
CA PRO A 78 -8.20 -8.36 10.33
C PRO A 78 -7.00 -7.83 11.14
N SER A 79 -6.85 -8.22 12.40
CA SER A 79 -5.77 -7.72 13.27
C SER A 79 -4.69 -8.75 13.60
N THR A 80 -4.84 -10.01 13.15
CA THR A 80 -3.97 -11.12 13.54
C THR A 80 -3.55 -12.00 12.38
N TYR A 81 -2.32 -12.49 12.44
CA TYR A 81 -1.76 -13.40 11.46
C TYR A 81 -0.87 -14.44 12.13
N ASP A 82 -0.91 -15.65 11.58
CA ASP A 82 -0.15 -16.79 12.03
C ASP A 82 1.01 -17.05 11.06
N ILE A 83 2.21 -17.23 11.62
CA ILE A 83 3.39 -17.59 10.86
C ILE A 83 3.83 -18.97 11.30
N THR A 84 3.92 -19.87 10.34
CA THR A 84 4.32 -21.26 10.55
C THR A 84 5.68 -21.47 9.88
N MET A 85 6.73 -21.46 10.71
CA MET A 85 8.13 -21.62 10.29
C MET A 85 8.98 -22.21 11.43
N ASP A 86 10.22 -22.59 11.15
CA ASP A 86 11.15 -23.05 12.19
C ASP A 86 11.84 -21.85 12.86
N PHE A 87 11.23 -21.35 13.93
CA PHE A 87 11.74 -20.19 14.66
C PHE A 87 13.06 -20.45 15.40
N SER A 88 13.36 -21.70 15.75
CA SER A 88 14.51 -22.09 16.58
C SER A 88 15.66 -22.67 15.78
N GLY A 89 15.49 -22.94 14.48
CA GLY A 89 16.50 -23.58 13.64
C GLY A 89 16.62 -25.09 13.86
N SER A 90 15.64 -25.70 14.54
CA SER A 90 15.65 -27.11 14.96
C SER A 90 15.20 -28.11 13.88
N GLY A 91 14.65 -27.62 12.77
CA GLY A 91 14.00 -28.41 11.73
C GLY A 91 12.51 -28.67 11.98
N ALA A 92 12.02 -28.44 13.21
CA ALA A 92 10.60 -28.55 13.53
C ALA A 92 9.89 -27.21 13.32
N VAL A 93 8.77 -27.25 12.60
CA VAL A 93 7.97 -26.05 12.31
C VAL A 93 7.04 -25.77 13.47
N THR A 94 6.96 -24.50 13.89
CA THR A 94 6.01 -24.05 14.91
C THR A 94 5.21 -22.86 14.39
N THR A 95 3.96 -22.76 14.82
CA THR A 95 3.10 -21.62 14.49
C THR A 95 3.17 -20.60 15.61
N ARG A 96 3.39 -19.33 15.26
CA ARG A 96 3.28 -18.21 16.19
C ARG A 96 2.30 -17.19 15.63
N THR A 97 1.38 -16.76 16.49
CA THR A 97 0.42 -15.71 16.20
C THR A 97 1.03 -14.36 16.54
N TYR A 98 0.86 -13.43 15.62
CA TYR A 98 1.23 -12.03 15.78
C TYR A 98 0.00 -11.16 15.60
N THR A 99 -0.03 -10.06 16.35
CA THR A 99 -1.10 -9.08 16.31
C THR A 99 -0.54 -7.77 15.80
N PHE A 100 -1.28 -7.08 14.93
CA PHE A 100 -0.94 -5.71 14.56
C PHE A 100 -1.05 -4.76 15.75
N GLU A 101 -0.42 -3.60 15.62
CA GLU A 101 -0.54 -2.54 16.61
C GLU A 101 -1.99 -2.01 16.67
N ASN A 102 -2.38 -1.41 17.80
CA ASN A 102 -3.77 -1.00 18.02
C ASN A 102 -4.27 -0.04 16.93
N GLY A 103 -5.46 -0.33 16.41
CA GLY A 103 -6.07 0.45 15.34
C GLY A 103 -5.48 0.19 13.95
N VAL A 104 -4.68 -0.87 13.77
CA VAL A 104 -4.16 -1.29 12.47
C VAL A 104 -4.72 -2.67 12.11
N GLY A 105 -5.12 -2.86 10.86
CA GLY A 105 -5.62 -4.15 10.38
C GLY A 105 -5.61 -4.30 8.87
N ILE A 106 -5.69 -5.54 8.38
CA ILE A 106 -5.83 -5.87 6.97
C ILE A 106 -7.26 -5.63 6.49
N ILE A 107 -7.38 -5.06 5.29
CA ILE A 107 -8.66 -4.74 4.64
C ILE A 107 -8.86 -5.58 3.37
N SER A 108 -8.65 -6.89 3.48
CA SER A 108 -8.82 -7.83 2.37
C SER A 108 -9.87 -8.88 2.71
N THR A 109 -10.74 -9.19 1.75
CA THR A 109 -11.73 -10.27 1.84
C THR A 109 -11.71 -11.09 0.54
N PRO A 110 -11.42 -12.39 0.58
CA PRO A 110 -11.08 -13.20 1.75
C PRO A 110 -9.71 -12.85 2.35
N LEU A 111 -9.49 -13.24 3.62
CA LEU A 111 -8.19 -13.05 4.27
C LEU A 111 -7.11 -13.85 3.51
N PRO A 112 -5.99 -13.21 3.12
CA PRO A 112 -4.99 -13.87 2.30
C PRO A 112 -4.23 -14.94 3.09
N THR A 113 -3.72 -15.93 2.38
CA THR A 113 -2.78 -16.92 2.91
C THR A 113 -1.62 -17.04 1.93
N LEU A 114 -0.42 -16.91 2.46
CA LEU A 114 0.83 -16.97 1.73
C LEU A 114 1.56 -18.26 2.10
N SER A 115 2.04 -18.97 1.10
CA SER A 115 2.85 -20.16 1.28
C SER A 115 4.10 -20.02 0.42
N PHE A 116 5.26 -20.14 1.05
CA PHE A 116 6.56 -20.18 0.38
C PHE A 116 7.02 -21.62 0.27
N ASN A 117 7.43 -22.04 -0.92
CA ASN A 117 8.04 -23.35 -1.14
C ASN A 117 9.56 -23.32 -0.89
N TRP A 118 10.21 -24.48 -1.04
CA TRP A 118 11.65 -24.64 -0.85
C TRP A 118 12.53 -23.81 -1.81
N ARG A 119 11.96 -23.27 -2.89
CA ARG A 119 12.65 -22.34 -3.82
C ARG A 119 12.44 -20.87 -3.44
N GLY A 120 11.75 -20.60 -2.33
CA GLY A 120 11.38 -19.25 -1.90
C GLY A 120 10.25 -18.63 -2.72
N ARG A 121 9.60 -19.41 -3.58
CA ARG A 121 8.50 -18.94 -4.43
C ARG A 121 7.16 -19.10 -3.75
N THR A 122 6.21 -18.24 -4.07
CA THR A 122 4.83 -18.40 -3.63
C THR A 122 4.02 -19.26 -4.60
N SER A 123 2.93 -19.86 -4.13
CA SER A 123 2.03 -20.66 -4.97
C SER A 123 1.05 -19.81 -5.79
N ALA A 124 1.00 -18.50 -5.55
CA ALA A 124 0.16 -17.54 -6.25
C ALA A 124 1.05 -16.55 -7.01
N CYS A 125 0.63 -16.06 -8.18
CA CYS A 125 1.52 -15.25 -9.04
C CYS A 125 1.93 -13.92 -8.40
N THR A 126 0.97 -13.20 -7.84
CA THR A 126 1.21 -12.00 -7.04
C THR A 126 0.10 -11.96 -6.00
N VAL A 127 0.45 -11.76 -4.74
CA VAL A 127 -0.51 -11.56 -3.66
C VAL A 127 -0.35 -10.15 -3.14
N THR A 128 -1.36 -9.34 -3.44
CA THR A 128 -1.46 -7.94 -3.02
C THR A 128 -2.54 -7.81 -1.96
N PHE A 129 -2.22 -7.14 -0.87
CA PHE A 129 -3.20 -6.77 0.15
C PHE A 129 -2.85 -5.45 0.83
N ALA A 130 -3.85 -4.77 1.35
CA ALA A 130 -3.70 -3.51 2.06
C ALA A 130 -3.88 -3.67 3.58
N VAL A 131 -3.02 -2.99 4.31
CA VAL A 131 -3.15 -2.77 5.75
C VAL A 131 -3.58 -1.31 5.96
N GLN A 132 -4.56 -1.09 6.83
CA GLN A 132 -5.15 0.22 7.08
C GLN A 132 -5.11 0.55 8.59
N ASN A 133 -4.97 1.84 8.92
CA ASN A 133 -5.18 2.32 10.29
C ASN A 133 -6.60 2.86 10.52
N SER A 134 -6.95 3.13 11.77
CA SER A 134 -8.27 3.64 12.18
C SER A 134 -8.65 5.00 11.59
N ARG A 135 -7.70 5.71 10.95
CA ARG A 135 -7.92 6.99 10.26
C ARG A 135 -8.11 6.82 8.76
N GLY A 136 -8.00 5.59 8.25
CA GLY A 136 -8.16 5.29 6.84
C GLY A 136 -6.87 5.34 6.02
N GLU A 137 -5.71 5.65 6.62
CA GLU A 137 -4.43 5.59 5.92
C GLU A 137 -4.08 4.13 5.60
N GLN A 138 -3.62 3.86 4.38
CA GLN A 138 -3.36 2.52 3.88
C GLN A 138 -1.90 2.35 3.48
N SER A 139 -1.40 1.13 3.65
CA SER A 139 -0.10 0.68 3.16
C SER A 139 -0.29 -0.64 2.44
N TRP A 140 0.28 -0.74 1.24
CA TRP A 140 0.18 -1.92 0.39
C TRP A 140 1.38 -2.82 0.62
N VAL A 141 1.12 -4.12 0.66
CA VAL A 141 2.14 -5.16 0.70
C VAL A 141 1.88 -6.06 -0.49
N ASP A 142 2.90 -6.19 -1.33
CA ASP A 142 2.88 -7.03 -2.51
C ASP A 142 3.91 -8.15 -2.35
N VAL A 143 3.51 -9.38 -2.65
CA VAL A 143 4.40 -10.54 -2.67
C VAL A 143 4.36 -11.16 -4.06
N SER A 144 5.49 -11.19 -4.75
CA SER A 144 5.60 -11.78 -6.09
C SER A 144 5.66 -13.31 -6.06
N ASP A 145 5.58 -13.92 -7.24
CA ASP A 145 5.77 -15.36 -7.47
C ASP A 145 7.18 -15.81 -7.07
N ALA A 146 8.17 -14.96 -7.33
CA ALA A 146 9.56 -15.13 -6.92
C ALA A 146 9.74 -15.01 -5.40
N GLY A 147 8.68 -14.61 -4.69
CA GLY A 147 8.64 -14.39 -3.25
C GLY A 147 9.29 -13.07 -2.81
N ASP A 148 9.48 -12.12 -3.71
CA ASP A 148 9.93 -10.78 -3.34
C ASP A 148 8.81 -10.05 -2.60
N VAL A 149 9.13 -9.48 -1.44
CA VAL A 149 8.17 -8.78 -0.58
C VAL A 149 8.44 -7.28 -0.66
N THR A 150 7.49 -6.54 -1.22
CA THR A 150 7.59 -5.08 -1.32
C THR A 150 6.49 -4.38 -0.56
N VAL A 151 6.81 -3.18 -0.07
CA VAL A 151 5.90 -2.32 0.67
C VAL A 151 5.72 -1.02 -0.08
N ASN A 152 4.47 -0.67 -0.39
CA ASN A 152 4.08 0.53 -1.14
C ASN A 152 4.76 0.67 -2.51
N SER A 153 5.22 -0.44 -3.09
CA SER A 153 5.74 -0.50 -4.45
C SER A 153 5.26 -1.76 -5.12
N ASN A 154 4.74 -1.60 -6.34
CA ASN A 154 4.18 -2.68 -7.13
C ASN A 154 5.29 -3.58 -7.70
N VAL A 155 5.25 -4.89 -7.42
CA VAL A 155 6.16 -5.90 -7.99
C VAL A 155 5.72 -6.42 -9.36
N ASP A 156 4.52 -6.10 -9.84
CA ASP A 156 4.04 -6.53 -11.17
C ASP A 156 4.81 -5.89 -12.34
N VAL A 157 5.67 -4.89 -12.09
CA VAL A 157 6.51 -4.27 -13.12
C VAL A 157 7.96 -4.68 -12.89
N LEU A 158 8.27 -5.94 -13.18
CA LEU A 158 9.66 -6.39 -13.29
C LEU A 158 10.34 -5.62 -14.45
N PRO A 159 11.60 -5.17 -14.29
CA PRO A 159 12.35 -4.58 -15.39
C PRO A 159 12.45 -5.60 -16.55
N ASN A 160 12.29 -5.13 -17.78
CA ASN A 160 12.43 -5.94 -18.98
C ASN A 160 13.77 -6.69 -18.97
N ALA A 161 13.74 -7.98 -18.67
CA ALA A 161 14.91 -8.85 -18.76
C ALA A 161 14.91 -9.51 -20.14
N SER A 162 15.98 -9.28 -20.88
CA SER A 162 16.07 -9.60 -22.29
C SER A 162 16.81 -10.95 -22.46
N PHE A 163 16.15 -12.00 -22.95
CA PHE A 163 16.78 -13.30 -23.29
C PHE A 163 16.37 -13.77 -24.70
N ALA A 164 17.19 -14.59 -25.36
CA ALA A 164 16.91 -15.20 -26.67
C ALA A 164 16.25 -16.59 -26.55
N THR A 165 15.39 -16.91 -27.50
CA THR A 165 14.76 -18.22 -27.68
C THR A 165 15.82 -19.31 -27.83
N VAL A 166 15.89 -20.22 -26.86
CA VAL A 166 16.57 -21.50 -27.02
C VAL A 166 15.71 -22.37 -27.94
N ASN A 167 16.23 -22.70 -29.13
CA ASN A 167 15.61 -23.72 -29.97
C ASN A 167 16.14 -25.11 -29.55
N ASN A 168 15.34 -26.15 -29.77
CA ASN A 168 15.63 -27.52 -29.32
C ASN A 168 16.78 -28.20 -30.10
N ASN A 169 17.56 -27.47 -30.90
CA ASN A 169 18.47 -28.04 -31.89
C ASN A 169 19.97 -27.79 -31.61
N SER A 170 20.34 -27.15 -30.51
CA SER A 170 21.75 -27.03 -30.11
C SER A 170 21.91 -26.91 -28.60
N ASP A 171 22.79 -27.73 -28.03
CA ASP A 171 23.25 -27.61 -26.64
C ASP A 171 23.76 -26.19 -26.37
N VAL A 172 23.22 -25.58 -25.32
CA VAL A 172 23.67 -24.29 -24.81
C VAL A 172 24.92 -24.54 -23.96
N GLN A 173 26.11 -24.17 -24.45
CA GLN A 173 27.32 -24.23 -23.65
C GLN A 173 27.18 -23.33 -22.41
N SER A 174 27.66 -23.78 -21.24
CA SER A 174 27.51 -23.06 -19.96
C SER A 174 28.13 -21.65 -19.92
N THR A 175 28.92 -21.29 -20.94
CA THR A 175 29.56 -19.98 -21.09
C THR A 175 28.92 -19.11 -22.17
N SER A 176 27.85 -19.56 -22.82
CA SER A 176 27.20 -18.81 -23.90
C SER A 176 26.29 -17.70 -23.31
N VAL A 177 26.51 -16.46 -23.76
CA VAL A 177 25.64 -15.33 -23.44
C VAL A 177 24.52 -15.28 -24.47
N VAL A 178 23.29 -15.47 -24.01
CA VAL A 178 22.10 -15.56 -24.85
C VAL A 178 21.43 -14.17 -24.92
N THR A 179 21.42 -13.53 -26.10
CA THR A 179 20.87 -12.19 -26.32
C THR A 179 19.52 -12.21 -27.04
N GLY A 180 18.47 -11.69 -26.42
CA GLY A 180 17.14 -11.49 -27.03
C GLY A 180 16.27 -10.58 -26.17
N SER A 181 15.05 -10.24 -26.57
CA SER A 181 14.17 -9.29 -25.85
C SER A 181 12.74 -9.82 -25.75
N ALA A 182 12.44 -10.59 -24.71
CA ALA A 182 11.08 -10.99 -24.36
C ALA A 182 10.69 -10.38 -23.00
N LEU A 183 9.40 -10.16 -22.78
CA LEU A 183 8.88 -9.90 -21.44
C LEU A 183 8.96 -11.21 -20.66
N HIS A 184 9.51 -11.20 -19.44
CA HIS A 184 9.32 -12.33 -18.54
C HIS A 184 7.82 -12.44 -18.27
N ASN A 185 7.19 -13.49 -18.80
CA ASN A 185 5.77 -13.70 -18.68
C ASN A 185 5.52 -14.65 -17.50
N ASN A 186 5.30 -14.09 -16.30
CA ASN A 186 4.92 -14.85 -15.10
C ASN A 186 3.60 -15.64 -15.27
N THR A 187 2.85 -15.41 -16.34
CA THR A 187 1.64 -16.20 -16.66
C THR A 187 1.96 -17.67 -16.96
N VAL A 188 3.21 -18.03 -17.30
CA VAL A 188 3.55 -19.39 -17.75
C VAL A 188 3.88 -20.36 -16.60
N ASP A 189 4.27 -19.85 -15.41
CA ASP A 189 4.55 -20.68 -14.23
C ASP A 189 3.33 -20.85 -13.29
N CYS A 190 2.20 -20.21 -13.61
CA CYS A 190 0.96 -20.27 -12.85
C CYS A 190 -0.08 -21.15 -13.56
N THR A 191 -0.25 -22.40 -13.15
CA THR A 191 -1.40 -23.23 -13.56
C THR A 191 -2.68 -22.93 -12.75
N GLY A 192 -2.55 -22.15 -11.66
CA GLY A 192 -3.66 -21.48 -10.99
C GLY A 192 -3.85 -20.10 -11.58
N SER A 193 -5.12 -19.68 -11.73
CA SER A 193 -5.51 -18.32 -12.12
C SER A 193 -4.49 -17.30 -11.63
N SER A 194 -4.02 -16.43 -12.54
CA SER A 194 -3.48 -15.14 -12.13
C SER A 194 -4.35 -14.64 -10.98
N GLY A 195 -3.73 -14.30 -9.85
CA GLY A 195 -4.43 -13.61 -8.78
C GLY A 195 -5.21 -12.50 -9.46
N ALA A 196 -6.54 -12.53 -9.31
CA ALA A 196 -7.39 -11.52 -9.91
C ALA A 196 -6.74 -10.15 -9.64
N PRO A 197 -6.81 -9.20 -10.59
CA PRO A 197 -6.56 -7.79 -10.27
C PRO A 197 -7.20 -7.56 -8.91
N GLY A 198 -6.42 -7.11 -7.91
CA GLY A 198 -6.84 -7.14 -6.51
C GLY A 198 -8.31 -6.74 -6.40
N PRO A 199 -9.15 -7.43 -5.62
CA PRO A 199 -10.60 -7.36 -5.75
C PRO A 199 -11.07 -5.92 -5.95
N PRO A 200 -12.02 -5.64 -6.88
CA PRO A 200 -12.57 -4.29 -7.02
C PRO A 200 -12.85 -3.77 -5.62
N ILE A 201 -12.34 -2.57 -5.30
CA ILE A 201 -12.49 -2.00 -3.96
C ILE A 201 -13.98 -1.70 -3.79
N SER A 202 -14.75 -2.70 -3.34
CA SER A 202 -16.18 -2.57 -3.10
C SER A 202 -16.31 -1.80 -1.81
N GLY A 203 -16.84 -0.59 -1.88
CA GLY A 203 -17.15 0.18 -0.68
C GLY A 203 -18.28 -0.50 0.08
N GLY A 204 -17.94 -1.16 1.19
CA GLY A 204 -18.85 -1.98 2.00
C GLY A 204 -19.85 -1.18 2.85
N GLY A 205 -20.67 -0.36 2.22
CA GLY A 205 -21.90 0.14 2.83
C GLY A 205 -23.00 -0.95 2.76
N PRO A 206 -23.84 -1.14 3.79
CA PRO A 206 -24.94 -2.11 3.73
C PRO A 206 -25.86 -1.79 2.54
N GLY A 207 -25.96 -2.71 1.56
CA GLY A 207 -26.80 -2.56 0.36
C GLY A 207 -26.14 -1.86 -0.84
N CYS A 208 -24.84 -1.57 -0.79
CA CYS A 208 -24.12 -0.87 -1.86
C CYS A 208 -23.10 -1.80 -2.53
N LEU A 209 -23.33 -2.17 -3.80
CA LEU A 209 -22.48 -3.07 -4.59
C LEU A 209 -21.66 -2.32 -5.65
N ASP A 210 -21.27 -1.08 -5.33
CA ASP A 210 -20.52 -0.24 -6.25
C ASP A 210 -19.11 -0.78 -6.43
N SER A 211 -18.58 -0.70 -7.65
CA SER A 211 -17.27 -1.26 -7.99
C SER A 211 -16.52 -0.38 -8.98
N ALA A 212 -15.19 -0.45 -8.94
CA ALA A 212 -14.31 0.21 -9.89
C ALA A 212 -13.39 -0.83 -10.55
N SER A 213 -13.29 -0.78 -11.88
CA SER A 213 -12.50 -1.70 -12.69
C SER A 213 -11.68 -0.95 -13.74
N PRO A 214 -10.35 -1.15 -13.78
CA PRO A 214 -9.56 -1.96 -12.85
C PRO A 214 -9.40 -1.24 -11.48
N SER A 215 -9.16 -2.03 -10.42
CA SER A 215 -8.88 -1.54 -9.05
C SER A 215 -7.47 -1.00 -8.88
N SER A 216 -6.56 -1.36 -9.77
CA SER A 216 -5.23 -0.80 -9.92
C SER A 216 -4.84 -0.66 -11.38
N ILE A 217 -4.13 0.41 -11.74
CA ILE A 217 -3.66 0.64 -13.11
C ILE A 217 -2.36 1.43 -13.15
N SER A 218 -1.49 1.15 -14.12
CA SER A 218 -0.25 1.90 -14.33
C SER A 218 -0.35 2.84 -15.53
N ILE A 219 0.19 4.05 -15.41
CA ILE A 219 0.33 5.01 -16.52
C ILE A 219 1.74 5.60 -16.58
N LYS A 220 2.17 6.05 -17.75
CA LYS A 220 3.47 6.72 -17.90
C LYS A 220 3.39 8.18 -17.45
N LYS A 221 4.50 8.70 -16.93
CA LYS A 221 4.65 10.11 -16.55
C LYS A 221 4.50 11.07 -17.75
N ASN A 222 4.29 12.36 -17.47
CA ASN A 222 4.16 13.44 -18.47
C ASN A 222 3.09 13.19 -19.56
N GLY A 223 1.96 12.59 -19.20
CA GLY A 223 0.90 12.30 -20.16
C GLY A 223 1.26 11.24 -21.20
N GLY A 224 2.34 10.48 -21.00
CA GLY A 224 2.77 9.42 -21.91
C GLY A 224 1.86 8.19 -21.96
N GLY A 225 0.81 8.16 -21.14
CA GLY A 225 -0.21 7.12 -21.14
C GLY A 225 -1.50 7.59 -20.45
N THR A 226 -2.62 7.00 -20.88
CA THR A 226 -3.96 7.28 -20.36
C THR A 226 -4.56 6.00 -19.82
N ALA A 227 -4.99 6.01 -18.57
CA ALA A 227 -5.77 4.93 -17.95
C ALA A 227 -7.27 5.16 -18.13
N GLN A 228 -8.02 4.09 -18.36
CA GLN A 228 -9.48 4.09 -18.30
C GLN A 228 -9.93 3.30 -17.08
N ILE A 229 -10.79 3.90 -16.27
CA ILE A 229 -11.40 3.26 -15.10
C ILE A 229 -12.91 3.32 -15.29
N GLY A 230 -13.54 2.15 -15.33
CA GLY A 230 -14.99 2.01 -15.27
C GLY A 230 -15.46 1.96 -13.83
N VAL A 231 -16.38 2.85 -13.46
CA VAL A 231 -17.05 2.84 -12.15
C VAL A 231 -18.49 2.43 -12.35
N THR A 232 -18.89 1.33 -11.72
CA THR A 232 -20.25 0.83 -11.70
C THR A 232 -20.92 1.22 -10.39
N ALA A 233 -22.08 1.90 -10.47
CA ALA A 233 -22.85 2.28 -9.29
C ALA A 233 -24.21 1.56 -9.28
N THR A 234 -24.62 1.12 -8.09
CA THR A 234 -25.87 0.39 -7.84
C THR A 234 -27.07 1.32 -7.95
N ASN A 235 -26.92 2.56 -7.49
CA ASN A 235 -27.98 3.56 -7.49
C ASN A 235 -27.70 4.67 -8.50
N THR A 236 -28.78 5.25 -9.05
CA THR A 236 -28.69 6.42 -9.92
C THR A 236 -28.13 7.61 -9.14
N GLY A 237 -27.16 8.31 -9.72
CA GLY A 237 -26.65 9.57 -9.17
C GLY A 237 -25.36 10.00 -9.83
N THR A 238 -24.62 10.89 -9.16
CA THR A 238 -23.39 11.47 -9.71
C THR A 238 -22.17 10.79 -9.09
N VAL A 239 -21.29 10.26 -9.94
CA VAL A 239 -19.95 9.84 -9.55
C VAL A 239 -19.03 11.05 -9.69
N SER A 240 -18.33 11.41 -8.62
CA SER A 240 -17.34 12.49 -8.61
C SER A 240 -15.97 11.95 -8.26
N VAL A 241 -14.92 12.52 -8.85
CA VAL A 241 -13.56 12.04 -8.68
C VAL A 241 -12.72 13.04 -7.90
N LEU A 242 -12.05 12.54 -6.86
CA LEU A 242 -11.01 13.25 -6.13
C LEU A 242 -9.67 12.56 -6.42
N ALA A 243 -8.81 13.25 -7.16
CA ALA A 243 -7.47 12.78 -7.50
C ALA A 243 -6.39 13.76 -6.98
N PRO A 244 -5.19 13.27 -6.67
CA PRO A 244 -4.04 14.12 -6.37
C PRO A 244 -3.69 15.10 -7.51
N ILE A 245 -3.11 16.24 -7.15
CA ILE A 245 -2.80 17.35 -8.08
C ILE A 245 -1.87 16.97 -9.24
N ASN A 246 -1.14 15.87 -9.11
CA ASN A 246 -0.24 15.36 -10.15
C ASN A 246 -0.95 14.50 -11.20
N LEU A 247 -2.25 14.26 -11.06
CA LEU A 247 -3.08 13.51 -11.99
C LEU A 247 -4.19 14.39 -12.56
N LYS A 248 -4.48 14.22 -13.84
CA LYS A 248 -5.64 14.80 -14.51
C LYS A 248 -6.65 13.70 -14.79
N VAL A 249 -7.85 13.86 -14.24
CA VAL A 249 -9.00 12.99 -14.50
C VAL A 249 -10.01 13.71 -15.40
N THR A 250 -10.58 13.02 -16.38
CA THR A 250 -11.59 13.56 -17.29
C THR A 250 -12.63 12.48 -17.63
N PRO A 251 -13.94 12.74 -17.44
CA PRO A 251 -14.53 13.91 -16.76
C PRO A 251 -14.25 13.90 -15.24
N THR A 252 -14.43 15.01 -14.52
CA THR A 252 -14.29 15.03 -13.04
C THR A 252 -15.56 14.59 -12.32
N ASN A 253 -16.69 14.60 -13.02
CA ASN A 253 -17.98 14.11 -12.56
C ASN A 253 -18.78 13.53 -13.74
N GLN A 254 -19.55 12.48 -13.49
CA GLN A 254 -20.46 11.90 -14.47
C GLN A 254 -21.68 11.30 -13.78
N THR A 255 -22.86 11.49 -14.39
CA THR A 255 -24.09 10.86 -13.92
C THR A 255 -24.16 9.42 -14.42
N VAL A 256 -24.49 8.50 -13.51
CA VAL A 256 -24.62 7.08 -13.78
C VAL A 256 -26.05 6.63 -13.45
N ALA A 257 -26.63 5.80 -14.31
CA ALA A 257 -27.90 5.15 -14.04
C ALA A 257 -27.69 3.98 -13.06
N ALA A 258 -28.74 3.56 -12.34
CA ALA A 258 -28.68 2.37 -11.49
C ALA A 258 -28.17 1.15 -12.25
N GLY A 259 -27.12 0.50 -11.74
CA GLY A 259 -26.44 -0.63 -12.37
C GLY A 259 -25.58 -0.27 -13.60
N GLY A 260 -25.47 1.00 -13.94
CA GLY A 260 -24.68 1.49 -15.07
C GLY A 260 -23.21 1.65 -14.74
N THR A 261 -22.37 1.66 -15.79
CA THR A 261 -20.92 1.91 -15.69
C THR A 261 -20.57 3.22 -16.41
N VAL A 262 -19.79 4.06 -15.74
CA VAL A 262 -19.24 5.32 -16.26
C VAL A 262 -17.73 5.25 -16.34
N ASN A 263 -17.13 5.82 -17.39
CA ASN A 263 -15.69 5.69 -17.66
C ASN A 263 -14.96 7.00 -17.39
N PHE A 264 -13.84 6.89 -16.68
CA PHE A 264 -12.96 7.99 -16.33
C PHE A 264 -11.58 7.81 -16.93
N SER A 265 -11.09 8.85 -17.58
CA SER A 265 -9.77 8.91 -18.19
C SER A 265 -8.78 9.57 -17.25
N ILE A 266 -7.67 8.91 -16.90
CA ILE A 266 -6.63 9.47 -16.03
C ILE A 266 -5.28 9.55 -16.73
N THR A 267 -4.65 10.71 -16.63
CA THR A 267 -3.29 10.98 -17.16
C THR A 267 -2.41 11.62 -16.09
N SER A 268 -1.10 11.36 -16.14
CA SER A 268 -0.13 12.01 -15.26
C SER A 268 0.23 13.38 -15.81
N LEU A 269 0.22 14.42 -14.97
CA LEU A 269 0.52 15.79 -15.38
C LEU A 269 2.01 16.14 -15.31
N ASN A 270 2.79 15.37 -14.55
CA ASN A 270 4.17 15.72 -14.25
C ASN A 270 5.09 14.49 -14.22
N ASN A 271 6.33 14.73 -13.81
CA ASN A 271 7.38 13.71 -13.70
C ASN A 271 7.32 12.92 -12.38
N THR A 272 6.34 13.18 -11.51
CA THR A 272 6.27 12.55 -10.19
C THR A 272 5.86 11.09 -10.34
N ARG A 273 6.72 10.20 -9.85
CA ARG A 273 6.52 8.74 -9.86
C ARG A 273 5.95 8.31 -8.52
N GLY A 274 5.22 7.21 -8.51
CA GLY A 274 4.66 6.63 -7.30
C GLY A 274 3.25 6.11 -7.50
N THR A 275 2.71 5.51 -6.44
CA THR A 275 1.33 5.03 -6.40
C THR A 275 0.45 6.09 -5.77
N PHE A 276 -0.63 6.43 -6.46
CA PHE A 276 -1.57 7.48 -6.07
C PHE A 276 -2.96 6.88 -5.90
N ALA A 277 -3.64 7.24 -4.81
CA ALA A 277 -5.03 6.88 -4.61
C ALA A 277 -5.94 7.87 -5.34
N VAL A 278 -6.80 7.37 -6.22
CA VAL A 278 -7.88 8.12 -6.86
C VAL A 278 -9.20 7.67 -6.24
N ASN A 279 -9.93 8.61 -5.65
CA ASN A 279 -11.20 8.31 -4.98
C ASN A 279 -12.38 8.67 -5.88
N PHE A 280 -13.27 7.71 -6.08
CA PHE A 280 -14.53 7.86 -6.79
C PHE A 280 -15.65 7.85 -5.77
N ASN A 281 -16.23 9.02 -5.52
CA ASN A 281 -17.37 9.20 -4.66
C ASN A 281 -18.63 8.91 -5.48
N THR A 282 -19.24 7.76 -5.24
CA THR A 282 -20.55 7.40 -5.77
C THR A 282 -21.65 7.87 -4.80
N PRO A 283 -22.94 7.80 -5.18
CA PRO A 283 -24.04 8.15 -4.28
C PRO A 283 -24.11 7.30 -3.01
N CYS A 284 -23.46 6.14 -3.03
CA CYS A 284 -23.58 5.11 -2.00
C CYS A 284 -22.32 4.93 -1.16
N THR A 285 -21.15 5.09 -1.77
CA THR A 285 -19.87 4.85 -1.11
C THR A 285 -18.73 5.59 -1.82
N THR A 286 -17.55 5.57 -1.22
CA THR A 286 -16.30 5.95 -1.89
C THR A 286 -15.57 4.69 -2.32
N LEU A 287 -15.18 4.63 -3.60
CA LEU A 287 -14.32 3.59 -4.15
C LEU A 287 -12.93 4.19 -4.35
N THR A 288 -11.88 3.50 -3.95
CA THR A 288 -10.51 3.94 -4.19
C THR A 288 -9.92 3.10 -5.32
N VAL A 289 -9.16 3.72 -6.23
CA VAL A 289 -8.39 3.02 -7.26
C VAL A 289 -6.95 3.46 -7.15
N LEU A 290 -6.03 2.49 -7.16
CA LEU A 290 -4.61 2.79 -7.13
C LEU A 290 -4.08 3.01 -8.53
N LEU A 291 -3.44 4.15 -8.72
CA LEU A 291 -2.83 4.49 -9.99
C LEU A 291 -1.33 4.67 -9.82
N THR A 292 -0.56 3.81 -10.48
CA THR A 292 0.90 3.80 -10.42
C THR A 292 1.48 4.57 -11.59
N VAL A 293 2.20 5.66 -11.32
CA VAL A 293 2.90 6.43 -12.36
C VAL A 293 4.29 5.86 -12.57
N THR A 294 4.50 5.23 -13.72
CA THR A 294 5.76 4.64 -14.17
C THR A 294 6.51 5.58 -15.13
N ASN A 295 7.68 5.14 -15.60
CA ASN A 295 8.40 5.88 -16.66
C ASN A 295 7.64 5.81 -18.00
#